data_AF-A0A1H8PQE9-F1
#
_entry.id   AF-A0A1H8PQE9-F1
#
_cell.length_a   1.000
_cell.length_b   1.000
_cell.length_c   1.000
_cell.angle_alpha   90.00
_cell.angle_beta   90.00
_cell.angle_gamma   90.00
#
_symmetry.space_group_name_H-M   'P 1'
#
loop_
_entity.id
_entity.type
_entity.pdbx_description
1 polymer ?
#
loop_
_entity_poly.entity_id
_entity_poly.type
_entity_poly.pdbx_seq_one_letter_code
_entity_poly.pdbx_strand_id
1 'polypeptide(L)'
;MTDRKQLIYRRGRLQLPRDIADWAAPELAEWLSMLSVEERVQAFRALPFNRGAIGYLAMAPAERAVLLGALNSDNRRRLVGLSGNDLLVDALKHADEATRELILSDLPESRRTAVEGALKAQMASAAAVSARESRPRWRAALARVMARRGGRRREPVS
;
A
#
# COMPACT_ATOMS: atom_id res chain seq x y z
N MET A 1 -4.51 -3.11 27.64
CA MET A 1 -4.77 -2.25 26.46
C MET A 1 -5.10 -3.12 25.23
N THR A 2 -6.07 -4.04 25.33
CA THR A 2 -6.15 -5.20 24.40
C THR A 2 -7.39 -5.15 23.47
N ASP A 3 -8.29 -4.18 23.64
CA ASP A 3 -9.55 -4.11 22.86
C ASP A 3 -9.46 -3.28 21.56
N ARG A 4 -8.49 -2.37 21.43
CA ARG A 4 -8.40 -1.45 20.26
C ARG A 4 -8.17 -2.15 18.92
N LYS A 5 -7.62 -3.37 18.96
CA LYS A 5 -7.19 -4.13 17.78
C LYS A 5 -8.15 -5.28 17.42
N GLN A 6 -9.23 -5.49 18.18
CA GLN A 6 -10.15 -6.60 17.93
C GLN A 6 -11.04 -6.35 16.71
N LEU A 7 -11.19 -7.40 15.90
CA LEU A 7 -12.08 -7.41 14.75
C LEU A 7 -13.51 -7.69 15.22
N ILE A 8 -14.37 -6.69 15.09
CA ILE A 8 -15.78 -6.83 15.43
C ILE A 8 -16.54 -7.06 14.12
N TYR A 9 -17.04 -8.26 13.92
CA TYR A 9 -17.99 -8.53 12.84
C TYR A 9 -19.40 -8.29 13.35
N ARG A 10 -20.11 -7.34 12.74
CA ARG A 10 -21.53 -7.09 13.05
C ARG A 10 -22.36 -7.32 11.79
N ARG A 11 -23.22 -8.35 11.82
CA ARG A 11 -24.06 -8.76 10.68
C ARG A 11 -23.25 -9.05 9.40
N GLY A 12 -22.13 -9.77 9.54
CA GLY A 12 -21.25 -10.14 8.42
C GLY A 12 -20.43 -8.99 7.83
N ARG A 13 -20.44 -7.80 8.46
CA ARG A 13 -19.61 -6.66 8.06
C ARG A 13 -18.52 -6.43 9.09
N LEU A 14 -17.30 -6.23 8.59
CA LEU A 14 -16.18 -5.79 9.41
C LEU A 14 -16.49 -4.40 9.98
N GLN A 15 -16.48 -4.28 11.30
CA GLN A 15 -16.52 -2.98 11.96
C GLN A 15 -15.11 -2.47 12.16
N LEU A 16 -14.89 -1.25 11.70
CA LEU A 16 -13.64 -0.56 11.92
C LEU A 16 -13.55 -0.09 13.39
N PRO A 17 -12.34 -0.10 13.99
CA PRO A 17 -12.10 0.59 15.25
C PRO A 17 -12.58 2.04 15.19
N ARG A 18 -13.25 2.51 16.25
CA ARG A 18 -13.90 3.84 16.26
C ARG A 18 -12.92 4.99 16.03
N ASP A 19 -11.68 4.83 16.48
CA ASP A 19 -10.61 5.80 16.40
C ASP A 19 -9.64 5.56 15.23
N ILE A 20 -9.96 4.63 14.31
CA ILE A 20 -9.10 4.31 13.16
C ILE A 20 -8.82 5.51 12.26
N ALA A 21 -9.64 6.56 12.34
CA ALA A 21 -9.43 7.81 11.61
C ALA A 21 -8.18 8.58 12.10
N ASP A 22 -7.79 8.39 13.36
CA ASP A 22 -6.72 9.14 14.03
C ASP A 22 -5.41 8.37 14.11
N TRP A 23 -5.43 7.08 13.79
CA TRP A 23 -4.25 6.22 13.84
C TRP A 23 -3.09 6.71 12.97
N ALA A 24 -1.86 6.44 13.41
CA ALA A 24 -0.68 6.75 12.60
C ALA A 24 -0.53 5.74 11.44
N ALA A 25 0.28 6.08 10.42
CA ALA A 25 0.53 5.17 9.31
C ALA A 25 1.08 3.80 9.73
N PRO A 26 2.07 3.71 10.65
CA PRO A 26 2.58 2.42 11.13
C PRO A 26 1.52 1.61 11.90
N GLU A 27 0.66 2.28 12.66
CA GLU A 27 -0.42 1.65 13.43
C GLU A 27 -1.50 1.07 12.51
N LEU A 28 -1.88 1.81 11.46
CA LEU A 28 -2.77 1.30 10.40
C LEU A 28 -2.16 0.09 9.67
N ALA A 29 -0.86 0.16 9.35
CA ALA A 29 -0.18 -0.95 8.71
C ALA A 29 -0.18 -2.18 9.60
N GLU A 30 0.24 -2.06 10.86
CA GLU A 30 0.24 -3.17 11.83
C GLU A 30 -1.15 -3.79 11.98
N TRP A 31 -2.20 -2.97 12.05
CA TRP A 31 -3.56 -3.47 12.10
C TRP A 31 -3.97 -4.23 10.87
N LEU A 32 -3.73 -3.68 9.67
CA LEU A 32 -3.99 -4.39 8.41
C LEU A 32 -3.19 -5.69 8.34
N SER A 33 -1.96 -5.73 8.84
CA SER A 33 -1.10 -6.92 8.86
C SER A 33 -1.63 -8.04 9.76
N MET A 34 -2.37 -7.72 10.83
CA MET A 34 -3.01 -8.74 11.68
C MET A 34 -4.23 -9.39 11.02
N LEU A 35 -4.77 -8.79 9.96
CA LEU A 35 -5.97 -9.29 9.29
C LEU A 35 -5.64 -10.40 8.29
N SER A 36 -6.57 -11.33 8.10
CA SER A 36 -6.53 -12.24 6.96
C SER A 36 -6.63 -11.46 5.64
N VAL A 37 -6.20 -12.04 4.52
CA VAL A 37 -6.21 -11.36 3.21
C VAL A 37 -7.62 -10.87 2.84
N GLU A 38 -8.63 -11.70 3.07
CA GLU A 38 -10.03 -11.35 2.80
C GLU A 38 -10.49 -10.18 3.67
N GLU A 39 -10.11 -10.20 4.95
CA GLU A 39 -10.42 -9.16 5.91
C GLU A 39 -9.70 -7.85 5.58
N ARG A 40 -8.45 -7.90 5.10
CA ARG A 40 -7.72 -6.72 4.58
C ARG A 40 -8.46 -6.08 3.42
N VAL A 41 -8.98 -6.88 2.49
CA VAL A 41 -9.78 -6.37 1.36
C VAL A 41 -11.06 -5.70 1.86
N GLN A 42 -11.76 -6.30 2.82
CA GLN A 42 -12.95 -5.70 3.43
C GLN A 42 -12.63 -4.42 4.19
N ALA A 43 -11.54 -4.42 4.97
CA ALA A 43 -11.04 -3.24 5.68
C ALA A 43 -10.71 -2.10 4.72
N PHE A 44 -10.03 -2.41 3.62
CA PHE A 44 -9.67 -1.41 2.60
C PHE A 44 -10.91 -0.81 1.92
N ARG A 45 -11.97 -1.60 1.73
CA ARG A 45 -13.26 -1.13 1.18
C ARG A 45 -14.05 -0.28 2.18
N ALA A 46 -13.98 -0.64 3.47
CA ALA A 46 -14.70 0.07 4.53
C ALA A 46 -14.01 1.38 4.94
N LEU A 47 -12.68 1.43 4.86
CA LEU A 47 -11.90 2.62 5.21
C LEU A 47 -12.07 3.74 4.17
N PRO A 48 -12.05 5.01 4.60
CA PRO A 48 -11.77 6.10 3.70
C PRO A 48 -10.48 5.81 2.91
N PHE A 49 -10.54 5.93 1.58
CA PHE A 49 -9.45 5.49 0.69
C PHE A 49 -8.07 6.05 1.09
N ASN A 50 -8.00 7.30 1.55
CA ASN A 50 -6.75 7.89 2.04
C ASN A 50 -6.18 7.15 3.24
N ARG A 51 -7.01 6.67 4.17
CA ARG A 51 -6.57 5.90 5.35
C ARG A 51 -6.11 4.51 4.94
N GLY A 52 -6.87 3.84 4.08
CA GLY A 52 -6.45 2.56 3.48
C GLY A 52 -5.11 2.68 2.75
N ALA A 53 -4.94 3.73 1.93
CA ALA A 53 -3.70 4.00 1.20
C ALA A 53 -2.52 4.31 2.13
N ILE A 54 -2.73 5.07 3.21
CA ILE A 54 -1.69 5.36 4.21
C ILE A 54 -1.21 4.07 4.88
N GLY A 55 -2.14 3.21 5.32
CA GLY A 55 -1.83 1.91 5.89
C GLY A 55 -1.07 1.04 4.89
N TYR A 56 -1.61 0.89 3.67
CA TYR A 56 -0.96 0.16 2.58
C TYR A 56 0.49 0.62 2.33
N LEU A 57 0.75 1.93 2.23
CA LEU A 57 2.10 2.46 1.98
C LEU A 57 3.08 2.17 3.12
N ALA A 58 2.59 1.99 4.34
CA ALA A 58 3.40 1.65 5.50
C ALA A 58 3.52 0.13 5.74
N MET A 59 2.77 -0.71 5.02
CA MET A 59 2.88 -2.16 5.11
C MET A 59 4.21 -2.71 4.58
N ALA A 60 4.60 -3.87 5.09
CA ALA A 60 5.74 -4.61 4.60
C ALA A 60 5.59 -4.95 3.10
N PRO A 61 6.70 -5.03 2.32
CA PRO A 61 6.63 -5.27 0.89
C PRO A 61 5.85 -6.54 0.50
N ALA A 62 6.07 -7.66 1.20
CA ALA A 62 5.36 -8.91 0.95
C ALA A 62 3.84 -8.80 1.17
N GLU A 63 3.44 -8.10 2.23
CA GLU A 63 2.03 -7.92 2.53
C GLU A 63 1.34 -6.96 1.56
N ARG A 64 2.07 -5.96 1.05
CA ARG A 64 1.59 -5.11 -0.05
C ARG A 64 1.33 -5.91 -1.31
N ALA A 65 2.23 -6.83 -1.66
CA ALA A 65 2.07 -7.70 -2.82
C ALA A 65 0.79 -8.54 -2.71
N VAL A 66 0.60 -9.20 -1.57
CA VAL A 66 -0.59 -10.01 -1.28
C VAL A 66 -1.86 -9.17 -1.35
N LEU A 67 -1.88 -7.99 -0.73
CA LEU A 67 -3.06 -7.11 -0.78
C LEU A 67 -3.35 -6.62 -2.20
N LEU A 68 -2.33 -6.23 -2.97
CA LEU A 68 -2.51 -5.84 -4.37
C LEU A 68 -3.11 -6.99 -5.18
N GLY A 69 -2.60 -8.22 -5.05
CA GLY A 69 -3.14 -9.39 -5.74
C GLY A 69 -4.61 -9.67 -5.42
N ALA A 70 -5.05 -9.40 -4.19
CA ALA A 70 -6.42 -9.68 -3.74
C ALA A 70 -7.44 -8.56 -4.04
N LEU A 71 -6.98 -7.34 -4.33
CA LEU A 71 -7.88 -6.22 -4.63
C LEU A 71 -8.47 -6.32 -6.04
N ASN A 72 -9.67 -5.75 -6.21
CA ASN A 72 -10.23 -5.56 -7.55
C ASN A 72 -9.42 -4.53 -8.36
N SER A 73 -9.61 -4.52 -9.69
CA SER A 73 -8.86 -3.68 -10.62
C SER A 73 -8.84 -2.20 -10.23
N ASP A 74 -9.99 -1.66 -9.85
CA ASP A 74 -10.12 -0.23 -9.58
C ASP A 74 -9.32 0.19 -8.35
N ASN A 75 -9.44 -0.54 -7.24
CA ASN A 75 -8.68 -0.23 -6.03
C ASN A 75 -7.19 -0.51 -6.20
N ARG A 76 -6.85 -1.59 -6.91
CA ARG A 76 -5.46 -1.95 -7.21
C ARG A 76 -4.79 -0.88 -8.07
N ARG A 77 -5.40 -0.45 -9.17
CA ARG A 77 -4.90 0.67 -10.02
C ARG A 77 -4.69 1.95 -9.22
N ARG A 78 -5.62 2.30 -8.33
CA ARG A 78 -5.49 3.49 -7.47
C ARG A 78 -4.27 3.39 -6.55
N LEU A 79 -4.04 2.24 -5.92
CA LEU A 79 -2.88 2.01 -5.05
C LEU A 79 -1.56 1.95 -5.83
N VAL A 80 -1.57 1.28 -6.99
CA VAL A 80 -0.43 1.21 -7.91
C VAL A 80 -0.06 2.62 -8.40
N GLY A 81 -1.05 3.43 -8.74
CA GLY A 81 -0.90 4.84 -9.13
C GLY A 81 -0.31 5.73 -8.03
N LEU A 82 -0.56 5.42 -6.75
CA LEU A 82 0.02 6.15 -5.61
C LEU A 82 1.44 5.69 -5.27
N SER A 83 1.71 4.39 -5.42
CA SER A 83 3.01 3.79 -5.13
C SER A 83 4.07 4.43 -6.02
N GLY A 84 5.29 4.65 -5.52
CA GLY A 84 6.43 4.92 -6.40
C GLY A 84 6.90 3.65 -7.12
N ASN A 85 7.73 3.78 -8.15
CA ASN A 85 8.31 2.61 -8.83
C ASN A 85 9.14 1.76 -7.86
N ASP A 86 9.87 2.40 -6.95
CA ASP A 86 10.61 1.76 -5.86
C ASP A 86 9.72 0.87 -4.99
N LEU A 87 8.59 1.39 -4.52
CA LEU A 87 7.67 0.63 -3.69
C LEU A 87 7.02 -0.54 -4.44
N LEU A 88 6.70 -0.36 -5.73
CA LEU A 88 6.17 -1.44 -6.56
C LEU A 88 7.22 -2.52 -6.80
N VAL A 89 8.44 -2.15 -7.15
CA VAL A 89 9.55 -3.10 -7.32
C VAL A 89 9.76 -3.90 -6.05
N ASP A 90 9.78 -3.24 -4.88
CA ASP A 90 9.92 -3.94 -3.61
C ASP A 90 8.77 -4.92 -3.34
N ALA A 91 7.53 -4.56 -3.67
CA ALA A 91 6.39 -5.49 -3.53
C ALA A 91 6.49 -6.67 -4.51
N LEU A 92 6.79 -6.40 -5.79
CA LEU A 92 6.83 -7.41 -6.85
C LEU A 92 7.87 -8.51 -6.62
N LYS A 93 8.97 -8.22 -5.91
CA LYS A 93 9.94 -9.25 -5.47
C LYS A 93 9.31 -10.37 -4.66
N HIS A 94 8.26 -10.06 -3.90
CA HIS A 94 7.57 -11.00 -3.02
C HIS A 94 6.27 -11.52 -3.61
N ALA A 95 5.85 -11.00 -4.77
CA ALA A 95 4.67 -11.48 -5.48
C ALA A 95 4.98 -12.79 -6.22
N ASP A 96 3.98 -13.67 -6.37
CA ASP A 96 4.02 -14.76 -7.35
C ASP A 96 3.88 -14.21 -8.78
N GLU A 97 4.13 -15.05 -9.78
CA GLU A 97 4.15 -14.62 -11.17
C GLU A 97 2.79 -14.06 -11.64
N ALA A 98 1.69 -14.73 -11.28
CA ALA A 98 0.35 -14.29 -11.63
C ALA A 98 0.03 -12.90 -11.04
N THR A 99 0.41 -12.66 -9.78
CA THR A 99 0.24 -11.36 -9.11
C THR A 99 1.15 -10.30 -9.72
N ARG A 100 2.38 -10.65 -10.12
CA ARG A 100 3.27 -9.71 -10.83
C ARG A 100 2.66 -9.26 -12.14
N GLU A 101 2.25 -10.19 -13.00
CA GLU A 101 1.61 -9.88 -14.27
C GLU A 101 0.36 -9.01 -14.09
N LEU A 102 -0.47 -9.36 -13.09
CA LEU A 102 -1.66 -8.59 -12.74
C LEU A 102 -1.33 -7.15 -12.36
N ILE A 103 -0.36 -6.93 -11.48
CA ILE A 103 0.05 -5.58 -11.05
C ILE A 103 0.69 -4.79 -12.20
N LEU A 104 1.51 -5.45 -13.03
CA LEU A 104 2.18 -4.81 -14.16
C LEU A 104 1.19 -4.42 -15.27
N SER A 105 0.12 -5.21 -15.47
CA SER A 105 -0.94 -4.91 -16.43
C SER A 105 -1.74 -3.65 -16.09
N ASP A 106 -1.73 -3.24 -14.82
CA ASP A 106 -2.39 -2.01 -14.36
C ASP A 106 -1.51 -0.75 -14.47
N LEU A 107 -0.25 -0.90 -14.92
CA LEU A 107 0.65 0.21 -15.15
C LEU A 107 0.57 0.72 -16.59
N PRO A 108 0.70 2.04 -16.81
CA PRO A 108 1.00 2.58 -18.14
C PRO A 108 2.31 2.00 -18.67
N GLU A 109 2.39 1.75 -19.98
CA GLU A 109 3.52 1.07 -20.63
C GLU A 109 4.90 1.64 -20.22
N SER A 110 5.07 2.97 -20.28
CA SER A 110 6.32 3.63 -19.90
C SER A 110 6.75 3.35 -18.45
N ARG A 111 5.77 3.21 -17.55
CA ARG A 111 6.00 2.93 -16.14
C ARG A 111 6.23 1.44 -15.91
N ARG A 112 5.53 0.58 -16.66
CA ARG A 112 5.72 -0.87 -16.66
C ARG A 112 7.16 -1.22 -17.01
N THR A 113 7.68 -0.74 -18.14
CA THR A 113 9.06 -1.00 -18.57
C THR A 113 10.09 -0.55 -17.52
N ALA A 114 9.87 0.61 -16.89
CA ALA A 114 10.74 1.11 -15.84
C ALA A 114 10.73 0.23 -14.58
N VAL A 115 9.55 -0.25 -14.15
CA VAL A 115 9.40 -1.14 -13.00
C VAL A 115 9.98 -2.52 -13.30
N GLU A 116 9.70 -3.10 -14.47
CA GLU A 116 10.24 -4.39 -14.90
C GLU A 116 11.78 -4.35 -15.01
N GLY A 117 12.33 -3.31 -15.63
CA GLY A 117 13.78 -3.11 -15.73
C GLY A 117 14.45 -2.99 -14.35
N ALA A 118 13.85 -2.21 -13.44
CA ALA A 118 14.35 -2.06 -12.08
C ALA A 118 14.22 -3.35 -11.26
N LEU A 119 13.13 -4.11 -11.41
CA LEU A 119 12.95 -5.41 -10.78
C LEU A 119 14.01 -6.40 -11.25
N LYS A 120 14.21 -6.51 -12.56
CA LYS A 120 15.24 -7.38 -13.16
C LYS A 120 16.64 -7.02 -12.67
N ALA A 121 16.97 -5.72 -12.66
CA ALA A 121 18.26 -5.25 -12.15
C ALA A 121 18.45 -5.58 -10.66
N GLN A 122 17.41 -5.42 -9.84
CA GLN A 122 17.50 -5.72 -8.40
C GLN A 122 17.53 -7.21 -8.10
N MET A 123 16.83 -8.06 -8.85
CA MET A 123 16.90 -9.51 -8.70
C MET A 123 18.28 -10.04 -9.16
N ALA A 124 18.83 -9.50 -10.24
CA ALA A 124 20.20 -9.79 -10.67
C ALA A 124 21.25 -9.31 -9.65
N SER A 125 21.03 -8.13 -9.04
CA SER A 125 21.92 -7.59 -7.99
C SER A 125 21.74 -8.26 -6.63
N ALA A 126 20.57 -8.80 -6.29
CA ALA A 126 20.33 -9.51 -5.02
C ALA A 126 21.09 -10.85 -4.99
N ALA A 127 21.34 -11.46 -6.15
CA ALA A 127 22.28 -12.57 -6.29
C ALA A 127 23.74 -12.16 -5.99
N ALA A 128 24.07 -10.86 -6.14
CA ALA A 128 25.42 -10.33 -5.92
C ALA A 128 25.60 -9.58 -4.58
N VAL A 129 24.51 -9.15 -3.92
CA VAL A 129 24.52 -8.22 -2.78
C VAL A 129 23.58 -8.73 -1.69
N SER A 130 24.00 -9.78 -0.97
CA SER A 130 23.39 -10.16 0.33
C SER A 130 23.95 -9.32 1.50
N ALA A 131 24.56 -8.17 1.20
CA ALA A 131 25.17 -7.28 2.18
C ALA A 131 24.73 -5.85 1.89
N ARG A 132 23.93 -5.26 2.79
CA ARG A 132 23.81 -3.84 3.17
C ARG A 132 22.36 -3.34 3.25
N GLU A 133 22.02 -2.87 4.45
CA GLU A 133 20.70 -2.61 5.01
C GLU A 133 19.83 -1.55 4.30
N SER A 134 18.53 -1.73 4.49
CA SER A 134 17.40 -0.94 4.01
C SER A 134 17.11 0.32 4.85
N ARG A 135 16.99 1.49 4.19
CA ARG A 135 16.37 2.71 4.77
C ARG A 135 14.88 2.81 4.39
N PRO A 136 14.00 3.43 5.20
CA PRO A 136 12.56 3.38 4.97
C PRO A 136 12.12 4.39 3.91
N ARG A 137 11.85 3.90 2.69
CA ARG A 137 11.42 4.70 1.52
C ARG A 137 9.95 5.18 1.55
N TRP A 138 9.16 4.73 2.53
CA TRP A 138 7.72 5.03 2.63
C TRP A 138 7.40 6.52 2.90
N ARG A 139 8.34 7.28 3.46
CA ARG A 139 8.13 8.70 3.79
C ARG A 139 7.84 9.58 2.56
N ALA A 140 8.49 9.31 1.42
CA ALA A 140 8.28 10.09 0.19
C ALA A 140 6.91 9.84 -0.44
N ALA A 141 6.39 8.60 -0.35
CA ALA A 141 5.05 8.27 -0.84
C ALA A 141 3.95 8.87 0.05
N LEU A 142 4.16 8.87 1.38
CA LEU A 142 3.23 9.49 2.33
C LEU A 142 3.07 11.00 2.08
N ALA A 143 4.16 11.69 1.75
CA ALA A 143 4.13 13.13 1.43
C ALA A 143 3.20 13.46 0.24
N ARG A 144 3.15 12.60 -0.80
CA ARG A 144 2.27 12.81 -1.97
C ARG A 144 0.79 12.69 -1.60
N VAL A 145 0.44 11.78 -0.69
CA VAL A 145 -0.95 11.59 -0.22
C VAL A 145 -1.39 12.80 0.60
N MET A 146 -0.51 13.32 1.46
CA MET A 146 -0.79 14.49 2.30
C MET A 146 -0.84 15.79 1.48
N ALA A 147 0.01 15.94 0.46
CA ALA A 147 0.02 17.12 -0.42
C ALA A 147 -1.30 17.30 -1.21
N ARG A 148 -1.95 16.20 -1.62
CA ARG A 148 -3.27 16.25 -2.28
C ARG A 148 -4.40 16.78 -1.37
N ARG A 149 -4.16 16.92 -0.06
CA ARG A 149 -5.09 17.50 0.91
C ARG A 149 -4.92 19.02 1.09
N GLY A 150 -3.80 19.60 0.63
CA GLY A 150 -3.46 21.02 0.85
C GLY A 150 -3.92 22.00 -0.24
N GLY A 151 -4.45 21.53 -1.37
CA GLY A 151 -4.79 22.34 -2.55
C GLY A 151 -6.06 23.19 -2.47
N ARG A 152 -6.51 23.59 -1.27
CA ARG A 152 -7.52 24.64 -1.08
C ARG A 152 -7.13 25.52 0.10
N ARG A 153 -6.15 26.40 -0.10
CA ARG A 153 -6.06 27.64 0.69
C ARG A 153 -6.62 28.78 -0.15
N ARG A 154 -7.67 29.38 0.38
CA ARG A 154 -8.35 30.60 -0.07
C ARG A 154 -7.33 31.69 -0.36
N GLU A 155 -7.46 32.34 -1.50
CA GLU A 155 -6.93 33.69 -1.71
C GLU A 155 -7.49 34.61 -0.61
N PRO A 156 -6.67 35.38 0.09
CA PRO A 156 -7.18 36.53 0.82
C PRO A 156 -7.53 37.60 -0.22
N VAL A 157 -8.83 37.86 -0.37
CA VAL A 157 -9.29 39.14 -0.89
C VAL A 157 -9.03 40.17 0.21
N SER A 158 -7.97 40.96 0.07
CA SER A 158 -7.82 42.35 0.51
C SER A 158 -6.42 42.83 0.12
#